data_AF-A0A829PGW8-F1
#
_entry.id   AF-A0A829PGW8-F1
#
_cell.length_a   1.000
_cell.length_b   1.000
_cell.length_c   1.000
_cell.angle_alpha   90.00
_cell.angle_beta   90.00
_cell.angle_gamma   90.00
#
_symmetry.space_group_name_H-M   'P 1'
#
loop_
_entity.id
_entity.type
_entity.pdbx_description
1 polymer ?
#
loop_
_entity_poly.entity_id
_entity_poly.type
_entity_poly.pdbx_seq_one_letter_code
_entity_poly.pdbx_strand_id
1 'polypeptide(L)'
;MTRREPVFVTDLTVERLRAAVAGVDERSRRGEPQRSVVSATGLPWTAETAEASRRGVLTRRPMFSRITPTGVTWPDGSSLEVDVILWCTGFRHALDHLAPLHLRNGRGGITMTGRLLTQVAGQPAIHLLGYGSSASTIGANRASRAAVVELMNYLEGRTA
;
A
#
# COMPACT_ATOMS: atom_id res chain seq x y z
N MET A 1 0.34 -16.00 -10.01
CA MET A 1 -0.85 -16.47 -9.26
C MET A 1 -1.30 -15.36 -8.32
N THR A 2 -2.61 -15.10 -8.21
CA THR A 2 -3.11 -14.02 -7.33
C THR A 2 -4.48 -14.37 -6.73
N ARG A 3 -4.76 -13.88 -5.51
CA ARG A 3 -6.07 -14.03 -4.87
C ARG A 3 -7.18 -13.28 -5.63
N ARG A 4 -6.86 -12.10 -6.18
CA ARG A 4 -7.75 -11.28 -7.00
C ARG A 4 -7.09 -11.02 -8.35
N GLU A 5 -7.90 -10.91 -9.39
CA GLU A 5 -7.41 -10.62 -10.72
C GLU A 5 -6.71 -9.24 -10.75
N PRO A 6 -5.51 -9.13 -11.34
CA PRO A 6 -4.86 -7.84 -11.52
C PRO A 6 -5.69 -6.95 -12.43
N VAL A 7 -5.89 -5.70 -12.04
CA VAL A 7 -6.60 -4.71 -12.84
C VAL A 7 -5.58 -3.93 -13.66
N PHE A 8 -5.57 -4.17 -14.96
CA PHE A 8 -4.73 -3.42 -15.90
C PHE A 8 -5.44 -2.16 -16.38
N VAL A 9 -4.66 -1.13 -16.68
CA VAL A 9 -5.14 0.19 -17.08
C VAL A 9 -4.32 0.65 -18.30
N THR A 10 -4.98 1.34 -19.21
CA THR A 10 -4.36 1.85 -20.44
C THR A 10 -3.39 2.98 -20.18
N ASP A 11 -3.66 3.79 -19.15
CA ASP A 11 -2.90 4.99 -18.82
C ASP A 11 -3.04 5.39 -17.34
N LEU A 12 -2.04 6.12 -16.84
CA LEU A 12 -1.99 6.70 -15.51
C LEU A 12 -2.12 8.22 -15.62
N THR A 13 -3.28 8.68 -16.06
CA THR A 13 -3.56 10.12 -16.16
C THR A 13 -3.38 10.82 -14.81
N VAL A 14 -3.06 12.12 -14.85
CA VAL A 14 -2.94 12.95 -13.64
C VAL A 14 -4.22 12.88 -12.79
N GLU A 15 -5.39 12.88 -13.44
CA GLU A 15 -6.68 12.79 -12.76
C GLU A 15 -6.86 11.46 -12.02
N ARG A 16 -6.52 10.33 -12.69
CA ARG A 16 -6.54 9.00 -12.06
C ARG A 16 -5.60 8.91 -10.87
N LEU A 17 -4.37 9.41 -11.02
CA LEU A 17 -3.39 9.40 -9.94
C LEU A 17 -3.83 10.30 -8.77
N ARG A 18 -4.45 11.46 -9.05
CA ARG A 18 -5.03 12.33 -8.03
C ARG A 18 -6.18 11.64 -7.30
N ALA A 19 -7.07 10.95 -8.01
CA ALA A 19 -8.16 10.18 -7.41
C ALA A 19 -7.63 9.01 -6.56
N ALA A 20 -6.60 8.32 -7.02
CA ALA A 20 -5.94 7.26 -6.26
C ALA A 20 -5.34 7.79 -4.95
N VAL A 21 -4.63 8.93 -5.00
CA VAL A 21 -4.11 9.61 -3.81
C VAL A 21 -5.23 10.01 -2.86
N ALA A 22 -6.30 10.64 -3.37
CA ALA A 22 -7.45 11.02 -2.56
C ALA A 22 -8.11 9.81 -1.87
N GLY A 23 -8.19 8.66 -2.54
CA GLY A 23 -8.70 7.42 -1.97
C GLY A 23 -7.81 6.84 -0.86
N VAL A 24 -6.49 6.92 -1.01
CA VAL A 24 -5.53 6.53 0.04
C VAL A 24 -5.62 7.47 1.24
N ASP A 25 -5.75 8.78 0.99
CA ASP A 25 -5.94 9.79 2.03
C ASP A 25 -7.21 9.54 2.82
N GLU A 26 -8.32 9.28 2.13
CA GLU A 26 -9.61 9.03 2.77
C GLU A 26 -9.58 7.76 3.63
N ARG A 27 -8.91 6.69 3.15
CA ARG A 27 -8.65 5.50 3.96
C ARG A 27 -7.87 5.82 5.23
N SER A 28 -6.87 6.69 5.12
CA SER A 28 -6.02 7.09 6.25
C SER A 28 -6.79 7.92 7.28
N ARG A 29 -7.68 8.82 6.83
CA ARG A 29 -8.58 9.58 7.71
C ARG A 29 -9.59 8.69 8.44
N ARG A 30 -10.06 7.63 7.79
CA ARG A 30 -10.93 6.61 8.41
C ARG A 30 -10.17 5.61 9.28
N GLY A 31 -8.84 5.71 9.30
CA GLY A 31 -7.95 4.80 10.00
C GLY A 31 -8.08 3.35 9.55
N GLU A 32 -8.36 3.13 8.26
CA GLU A 32 -8.35 1.81 7.65
C GLU A 32 -6.92 1.36 7.35
N PRO A 33 -6.66 0.04 7.26
CA PRO A 33 -5.37 -0.46 6.83
C PRO A 33 -5.09 -0.04 5.39
N GLN A 34 -3.81 0.27 5.14
CA GLN A 34 -3.33 0.60 3.81
C GLN A 34 -3.36 -0.63 2.91
N ARG A 35 -3.55 -0.36 1.62
CA ARG A 35 -3.54 -1.38 0.57
C ARG A 35 -2.35 -1.14 -0.34
N SER A 36 -2.08 -2.11 -1.20
CA SER A 36 -1.05 -1.96 -2.24
C SER A 36 -1.35 -0.74 -3.13
N VAL A 37 -0.31 0.00 -3.52
CA VAL A 37 -0.41 1.14 -4.45
C VAL A 37 -1.16 0.76 -5.72
N VAL A 38 -0.84 -0.42 -6.29
CA VAL A 38 -1.47 -0.90 -7.52
C VAL A 38 -2.96 -1.24 -7.35
N SER A 39 -3.46 -1.41 -6.13
CA SER A 39 -4.90 -1.55 -5.88
C SER A 39 -5.65 -0.22 -5.95
N ALA A 40 -4.95 0.90 -5.82
CA ALA A 40 -5.50 2.24 -5.94
C ALA A 40 -5.29 2.80 -7.36
N THR A 41 -4.12 2.56 -7.96
CA THR A 41 -3.77 3.10 -9.29
C THR A 41 -4.19 2.18 -10.44
N GLY A 42 -4.18 0.86 -10.21
CA GLY A 42 -4.13 -0.15 -11.28
C GLY A 42 -2.70 -0.40 -11.77
N LEU A 43 -2.55 -1.41 -12.64
CA LEU A 43 -1.29 -1.76 -13.30
C LEU A 43 -1.28 -1.20 -14.74
N PRO A 44 -0.33 -0.33 -15.11
CA PRO A 44 -0.28 0.21 -16.46
C PRO A 44 0.15 -0.84 -17.49
N TRP A 45 -0.42 -0.75 -18.69
CA TRP A 45 0.13 -1.43 -19.87
C TRP A 45 1.38 -0.71 -20.37
N THR A 46 2.53 -1.11 -19.82
CA THR A 46 3.87 -0.77 -20.33
C THR A 46 4.25 -1.65 -21.51
N ALA A 47 5.30 -1.26 -22.26
CA ALA A 47 5.83 -2.06 -23.36
C ALA A 47 6.24 -3.48 -22.87
N GLU A 48 6.81 -3.58 -21.68
CA GLU A 48 7.24 -4.82 -21.04
C GLU A 48 6.04 -5.71 -20.69
N THR A 49 4.98 -5.14 -20.12
CA THR A 49 3.76 -5.90 -19.81
C THR A 49 3.01 -6.33 -21.06
N ALA A 50 2.97 -5.49 -22.09
CA ALA A 50 2.38 -5.83 -23.39
C ALA A 50 3.16 -6.99 -24.04
N GLU A 51 4.49 -6.95 -24.00
CA GLU A 51 5.34 -8.03 -24.48
C GLU A 51 5.15 -9.33 -23.69
N ALA A 52 5.11 -9.25 -22.37
CA ALA A 52 4.82 -10.38 -21.50
C ALA A 52 3.44 -11.00 -21.80
N SER A 53 2.44 -10.16 -22.09
CA SER A 53 1.11 -10.60 -22.52
C SER A 53 1.17 -11.34 -23.85
N ARG A 54 1.86 -10.77 -24.86
CA ARG A 54 2.04 -11.41 -26.18
C ARG A 54 2.73 -12.77 -26.10
N ARG A 55 3.68 -12.93 -25.18
CA ARG A 55 4.36 -14.22 -24.91
C ARG A 55 3.52 -15.20 -24.08
N GLY A 56 2.32 -14.82 -23.65
CA GLY A 56 1.44 -15.68 -22.84
C GLY A 56 1.89 -15.89 -21.40
N VAL A 57 2.89 -15.14 -20.90
CA VAL A 57 3.39 -15.33 -19.52
C VAL A 57 2.57 -14.58 -18.47
N LEU A 58 1.63 -13.72 -18.89
CA LEU A 58 0.66 -13.05 -18.02
C LEU A 58 -0.64 -13.84 -17.82
N THR A 59 -0.66 -15.14 -18.13
CA THR A 59 -1.81 -16.00 -17.83
C THR A 59 -1.97 -16.20 -16.33
N ARG A 60 -2.96 -15.52 -15.75
CA ARG A 60 -3.28 -15.64 -14.33
C ARG A 60 -3.78 -17.05 -14.00
N ARG A 61 -3.31 -17.60 -12.89
CA ARG A 61 -3.97 -18.69 -12.15
C ARG A 61 -4.47 -18.20 -10.77
N PRO A 62 -5.58 -18.76 -10.24
CA PRO A 62 -5.96 -18.56 -8.84
C PRO A 62 -4.84 -18.92 -7.88
N MET A 63 -4.87 -18.33 -6.68
CA MET A 63 -3.93 -18.71 -5.62
C MET A 63 -4.13 -20.19 -5.26
N PHE A 64 -3.05 -20.97 -5.16
CA PHE A 64 -3.09 -22.34 -4.66
C PHE A 64 -3.57 -22.37 -3.20
N SER A 65 -4.08 -23.52 -2.74
CA SER A 65 -4.57 -23.72 -1.37
C SER A 65 -3.55 -24.35 -0.43
N ARG A 66 -2.56 -25.08 -0.97
CA ARG A 66 -1.53 -25.76 -0.17
C ARG A 66 -0.20 -25.84 -0.92
N ILE A 67 0.90 -25.76 -0.15
CA ILE A 67 2.26 -26.09 -0.60
C ILE A 67 2.53 -27.56 -0.25
N THR A 68 3.08 -28.32 -1.19
CA THR A 68 3.51 -29.72 -1.03
C THR A 68 5.04 -29.79 -1.03
N PRO A 69 5.66 -30.94 -0.72
CA PRO A 69 7.11 -31.08 -0.75
C PRO A 69 7.76 -30.74 -2.11
N THR A 70 7.03 -30.91 -3.23
CA THR A 70 7.53 -30.68 -4.59
C THR A 70 6.80 -29.56 -5.33
N GLY A 71 5.82 -28.90 -4.72
CA GLY A 71 5.01 -27.92 -5.44
C GLY A 71 3.82 -27.34 -4.70
N VAL A 72 2.72 -27.14 -5.43
CA VAL A 72 1.47 -26.52 -4.93
C VAL A 72 0.23 -27.22 -5.46
N THR A 73 -0.88 -27.16 -4.72
CA THR A 73 -2.17 -27.77 -5.10
C THR A 73 -3.36 -26.83 -4.93
N TRP A 74 -4.43 -27.09 -5.69
CA TRP A 74 -5.72 -26.40 -5.60
C TRP A 74 -6.81 -27.29 -4.99
N PRO A 75 -7.95 -26.72 -4.56
CA PRO A 75 -9.05 -27.49 -3.97
C PRO A 75 -9.69 -28.52 -4.90
N ASP A 76 -9.54 -28.35 -6.23
CA ASP A 76 -10.03 -29.29 -7.25
C ASP A 76 -9.12 -30.52 -7.43
N GLY A 77 -8.03 -30.62 -6.66
CA GLY A 77 -7.06 -31.70 -6.74
C GLY A 77 -5.96 -31.49 -7.78
N SER A 78 -6.03 -30.43 -8.59
CA SER A 78 -4.94 -30.10 -9.52
C SER A 78 -3.66 -29.71 -8.78
N SER A 79 -2.51 -30.03 -9.38
CA SER A 79 -1.19 -29.79 -8.80
C SER A 79 -0.22 -29.18 -9.82
N LEU A 80 0.78 -28.45 -9.33
CA LEU A 80 1.89 -27.94 -10.11
C LEU A 80 3.19 -28.11 -9.31
N GLU A 81 4.14 -28.86 -9.86
CA GLU A 81 5.49 -28.93 -9.29
C GLU A 81 6.23 -27.61 -9.53
N VAL A 82 6.89 -27.10 -8.48
CA VAL A 82 7.66 -25.86 -8.54
C VAL A 82 8.90 -25.98 -7.65
N ASP A 83 10.04 -25.55 -8.17
CA ASP A 83 11.28 -25.50 -7.39
C ASP A 83 11.36 -24.24 -6.52
N VAL A 84 10.74 -23.14 -6.97
CA VAL A 84 10.84 -21.81 -6.35
C VAL A 84 9.49 -21.13 -6.30
N ILE A 85 9.16 -20.55 -5.15
CA ILE A 85 8.02 -19.65 -4.98
C ILE A 85 8.54 -18.25 -4.69
N LEU A 86 8.32 -17.31 -5.62
CA LEU A 86 8.63 -15.89 -5.43
C LEU A 86 7.42 -15.14 -4.88
N TRP A 87 7.52 -14.64 -3.65
CA TRP A 87 6.45 -13.91 -2.96
C TRP A 87 6.41 -12.42 -3.29
N CYS A 88 5.75 -12.07 -4.40
CA CYS A 88 5.46 -10.67 -4.76
C CYS A 88 4.17 -10.15 -4.07
N THR A 89 3.97 -10.46 -2.78
CA THR A 89 2.71 -10.19 -2.05
C THR A 89 2.66 -8.85 -1.32
N GLY A 90 3.62 -7.96 -1.58
CA GLY A 90 3.71 -6.64 -0.97
C GLY A 90 4.27 -6.68 0.46
N PHE A 91 4.11 -5.55 1.16
CA PHE A 91 4.75 -5.30 2.45
C PHE A 91 3.73 -4.84 3.50
N ARG A 92 4.13 -4.92 4.77
CA ARG A 92 3.46 -4.26 5.90
C ARG A 92 4.36 -3.13 6.41
N HIS A 93 3.77 -2.11 7.04
CA HIS A 93 4.56 -1.07 7.70
C HIS A 93 5.32 -1.64 8.89
N ALA A 94 6.63 -1.35 8.96
CA ALA A 94 7.49 -1.75 10.07
C ALA A 94 7.31 -0.82 11.27
N LEU A 95 6.26 -1.06 12.06
CA LEU A 95 5.86 -0.21 13.19
C LEU A 95 5.95 -0.94 14.55
N ASP A 96 6.65 -2.07 14.62
CA ASP A 96 6.70 -2.90 15.83
C ASP A 96 7.34 -2.15 17.02
N HIS A 97 8.28 -1.24 16.74
CA HIS A 97 8.88 -0.34 17.73
C HIS A 97 7.88 0.65 18.34
N LEU A 98 6.71 0.86 17.73
CA LEU A 98 5.62 1.70 18.24
C LEU A 98 4.48 0.89 18.85
N ALA A 99 4.61 -0.45 18.95
CA ALA A 99 3.55 -1.31 19.47
C ALA A 99 3.04 -0.90 20.87
N PRO A 100 3.89 -0.49 21.84
CA PRO A 100 3.44 -0.04 23.17
C PRO A 100 2.56 1.22 23.17
N LEU A 101 2.55 1.99 22.08
CA LEU A 101 1.75 3.21 21.97
C LEU A 101 0.31 2.93 21.51
N HIS A 102 0.00 1.68 21.14
CA HIS A 102 -1.34 1.25 20.73
C HIS A 102 -2.00 2.14 19.64
N LEU A 103 -1.20 2.62 18.68
CA LEU A 103 -1.65 3.57 17.65
C LEU A 103 -2.65 2.98 16.65
N ARG A 104 -2.74 1.65 16.55
CA ARG A 104 -3.70 0.97 15.66
C ARG A 104 -5.08 0.97 16.30
N ASN A 105 -6.08 1.42 15.54
CA ASN A 105 -7.47 1.43 15.96
C ASN A 105 -8.18 0.09 15.68
N GLY A 106 -9.46 -0.02 16.07
CA GLY A 106 -10.27 -1.22 15.86
C GLY A 106 -10.57 -1.59 14.39
N ARG A 107 -10.26 -0.71 13.42
CA ARG A 107 -10.37 -1.00 11.98
C ARG A 107 -9.08 -1.63 11.42
N GLY A 108 -8.02 -1.73 12.22
CA GLY A 108 -6.75 -2.34 11.84
C GLY A 108 -5.76 -1.40 11.17
N GLY A 109 -6.07 -0.10 11.06
CA GLY A 109 -5.16 0.95 10.61
C GLY A 109 -4.85 1.96 11.71
N ILE A 110 -4.14 3.03 11.34
CA ILE A 110 -3.85 4.19 12.19
C ILE A 110 -4.59 5.37 11.59
N THR A 111 -5.34 6.09 12.42
CA THR A 111 -6.05 7.30 11.99
C THR A 111 -5.05 8.43 11.81
N MET A 112 -4.93 8.96 10.60
CA MET A 112 -4.00 10.03 10.25
C MET A 112 -4.71 11.37 10.08
N THR A 113 -4.03 12.45 10.47
CA THR A 113 -4.48 13.85 10.37
C THR A 113 -3.32 14.76 9.94
N GLY A 114 -3.55 16.08 9.96
CA GLY A 114 -2.62 17.09 9.48
C GLY A 114 -2.76 17.35 7.98
N ARG A 115 -2.07 18.37 7.50
CA ARG A 115 -2.20 18.93 6.15
C ARG A 115 -1.91 17.92 5.04
N LEU A 116 -0.93 17.05 5.26
CA LEU A 116 -0.55 15.98 4.32
C LEU A 116 -0.63 14.58 4.96
N LEU A 117 -1.55 14.40 5.93
CA LEU A 117 -1.84 13.11 6.59
C LEU A 117 -0.59 12.40 7.13
N THR A 118 0.27 13.16 7.78
CA THR A 118 1.49 12.64 8.41
C THR A 118 1.35 12.47 9.90
N GLN A 119 0.44 13.20 10.56
CA GLN A 119 0.30 13.18 12.01
C GLN A 119 -0.65 12.06 12.46
N VAL A 120 -0.36 11.40 13.56
CA VAL A 120 -1.28 10.43 14.17
C VAL A 120 -2.36 11.18 14.95
N ALA A 121 -3.64 10.88 14.68
CA ALA A 121 -4.75 11.54 15.35
C ALA A 121 -4.70 11.30 16.87
N GLY A 122 -4.85 12.37 17.65
CA GLY A 122 -4.75 12.33 19.11
C GLY A 122 -3.32 12.18 19.66
N GLN A 123 -2.31 12.12 18.78
CA GLN A 123 -0.89 12.04 19.16
C GLN A 123 -0.07 13.05 18.35
N PRO A 124 -0.18 14.37 18.65
CA PRO A 124 0.40 15.42 17.80
C PRO A 124 1.93 15.37 17.68
N ALA A 125 2.61 14.75 18.64
CA ALA A 125 4.06 14.54 18.63
C ALA A 125 4.51 13.42 17.66
N ILE A 126 3.59 12.61 17.13
CA ILE A 126 3.91 11.42 16.34
C ILE A 126 3.53 11.65 14.89
N HIS A 127 4.53 11.61 14.01
CA HIS A 127 4.35 11.66 12.57
C HIS A 127 4.87 10.38 11.89
N LEU A 128 4.07 9.82 10.97
CA LEU A 128 4.40 8.62 10.20
C LEU A 128 4.55 8.95 8.72
N LEU A 129 5.79 9.25 8.32
CA LEU A 129 6.15 9.52 6.92
C LEU A 129 6.18 8.19 6.14
N GLY A 130 5.51 8.16 4.98
CA GLY A 130 5.42 6.96 4.16
C GLY A 130 4.32 5.96 4.58
N TYR A 131 3.45 6.33 5.53
CA TYR A 131 2.33 5.46 5.92
C TYR A 131 1.20 5.49 4.88
N GLY A 132 0.73 6.67 4.49
CA GLY A 132 -0.36 6.84 3.51
C GLY A 132 0.15 7.24 2.12
N SER A 133 -0.48 8.27 1.53
CA SER A 133 -0.12 8.82 0.22
C SER A 133 1.31 9.39 0.14
N SER A 134 1.98 9.55 1.28
CA SER A 134 3.40 9.92 1.36
C SER A 134 4.35 8.77 1.00
N ALA A 135 3.87 7.55 0.76
CA ALA A 135 4.65 6.37 0.35
C ALA A 135 5.15 6.45 -1.12
N SER A 136 5.79 7.55 -1.50
CA SER A 136 6.46 7.73 -2.80
C SER A 136 7.63 8.68 -2.65
N THR A 137 8.63 8.61 -3.53
CA THR A 137 9.81 9.50 -3.51
C THR A 137 9.40 10.98 -3.53
N ILE A 138 8.44 11.34 -4.38
CA ILE A 138 7.96 12.72 -4.52
C ILE A 138 7.06 13.12 -3.34
N GLY A 139 6.17 12.21 -2.90
CA GLY A 139 5.25 12.45 -1.79
C GLY A 139 5.99 12.63 -0.47
N ALA A 140 7.05 11.85 -0.24
CA ALA A 140 7.87 11.89 0.96
C ALA A 140 8.49 13.28 1.19
N ASN A 141 9.04 13.93 0.15
CA ASN A 141 9.63 15.26 0.30
C ASN A 141 8.62 16.33 0.75
N ARG A 142 7.43 16.35 0.12
CA ARG A 142 6.37 17.32 0.47
C ARG A 142 5.78 17.06 1.85
N ALA A 143 5.52 15.79 2.15
CA ALA A 143 4.99 15.35 3.44
C ALA A 143 5.97 15.64 4.59
N SER A 144 7.27 15.43 4.39
CA SER A 144 8.31 15.70 5.39
C SER A 144 8.34 17.17 5.79
N ARG A 145 8.28 18.08 4.81
CA ARG A 145 8.20 19.53 5.09
C ARG A 145 6.94 19.88 5.89
N ALA A 146 5.79 19.29 5.56
CA ALA A 146 4.57 19.51 6.31
C ALA A 146 4.69 19.03 7.76
N ALA A 147 5.19 17.80 7.95
CA ALA A 147 5.36 17.18 9.25
C ALA A 147 6.27 18.02 10.15
N VAL A 148 7.39 18.53 9.63
CA VAL A 148 8.31 19.39 10.41
C VAL A 148 7.62 20.68 10.84
N VAL A 149 6.90 21.36 9.95
CA VAL A 149 6.18 22.59 10.31
C VAL A 149 5.11 22.34 11.37
N GLU A 150 4.33 21.28 11.21
CA GLU A 150 3.28 20.89 12.18
C GLU A 150 3.87 20.52 13.54
N LEU A 151 4.96 19.75 13.55
CA LEU A 151 5.66 19.36 14.77
C LEU A 151 6.28 20.56 15.48
N MET A 152 6.92 21.49 14.74
CA MET A 152 7.49 22.70 15.33
C MET A 152 6.41 23.58 15.95
N ASN A 153 5.28 23.79 15.24
CA ASN A 153 4.16 24.53 15.81
C ASN A 153 3.65 23.90 17.10
N TYR A 154 3.51 22.56 17.14
CA TYR A 154 3.12 21.84 18.34
C TYR A 154 4.13 22.04 19.50
N LEU A 155 5.43 21.90 19.23
CA LEU A 155 6.49 22.06 20.24
C LEU A 155 6.61 23.49 20.77
N GLU A 156 6.32 24.48 19.93
CA GLU A 156 6.34 25.91 20.29
C GLU A 156 5.02 26.38 20.92
N GLY A 157 4.04 25.49 21.11
CA GLY A 157 2.72 25.81 21.66
C GLY A 157 1.86 26.68 20.74
N ARG A 158 2.20 26.77 19.46
CA ARG A 158 1.40 27.47 18.45
C ARG A 158 0.25 26.55 18.05
N THR A 159 -0.97 26.97 18.32
CA THR A 159 -2.16 26.26 17.84
C THR A 159 -2.13 26.18 16.31
N ALA A 160 -2.37 24.98 15.78
CA ALA A 160 -2.44 24.71 14.35
C ALA A 160 -3.69 25.32 13.69
#